data_AF-A0A1G7CL65-F1
#
_entry.id   AF-A0A1G7CL65-F1
#
_cell.length_a   1.000
_cell.length_b   1.000
_cell.length_c   1.000
_cell.angle_alpha   90.00
_cell.angle_beta   90.00
_cell.angle_gamma   90.00
#
_symmetry.space_group_name_H-M   'P 1'
#
loop_
_entity.id
_entity.type
_entity.pdbx_description
1 polymer ?
#
loop_
_entity_poly.entity_id
_entity_poly.type
_entity_poly.pdbx_seq_one_letter_code
_entity_poly.pdbx_strand_id
1 'polypeptide(L)'
;MQTGSVGAANASISSSNTASTNKTVLSSDFETFLKMLTTQMQNQDPLNPLDTTEYATQLATFSSVEQQVLTNDLLKELTGVIGGNQFQHLAGWIGKQALSDAPVFYGGAPIVLRPEYASGADGARLVVRNSGGSEVQTLTLDMSDPVIAWVGVDDLGDPLPSGVYSFQIESLSGSGVIGRSDAQVYNPIIEVRQQNGEVMLTLSDGSEIRASDVTALRSGIA
;
A
#
# COMPACT_ATOMS: atom_id res chain seq x y z
N MET A 1 7.26 -17.03 55.48
CA MET A 1 6.24 -17.14 54.41
C MET A 1 6.94 -16.76 53.12
N GLN A 2 7.75 -17.58 52.45
CA GLN A 2 7.50 -18.79 51.64
C GLN A 2 6.18 -18.80 50.86
N THR A 3 6.26 -18.37 49.59
CA THR A 3 5.51 -18.80 48.39
C THR A 3 6.26 -18.19 47.21
N GLY A 4 6.65 -18.82 46.11
CA GLY A 4 6.52 -20.16 45.56
C GLY A 4 6.99 -20.02 44.11
N SER A 5 8.03 -20.75 43.72
CA SER A 5 8.56 -20.76 42.36
C SER A 5 7.54 -21.33 41.38
N VAL A 6 7.30 -20.66 40.27
CA VAL A 6 6.66 -21.28 39.11
C VAL A 6 7.54 -21.02 37.89
N GLY A 7 8.35 -22.02 37.56
CA GLY A 7 8.95 -22.15 36.25
C GLY A 7 7.86 -22.59 35.26
N ALA A 8 7.81 -21.93 34.10
CA ALA A 8 6.94 -22.33 33.00
C ALA A 8 7.77 -22.38 31.71
N ALA A 9 8.08 -23.63 31.35
CA ALA A 9 8.28 -24.21 30.03
C ALA A 9 8.78 -23.32 28.88
N ASN A 10 10.04 -23.57 28.53
CA ASN A 10 10.67 -23.30 27.26
C ASN A 10 9.97 -24.05 26.12
N ALA A 11 9.06 -23.38 25.40
CA ALA A 11 8.48 -23.91 24.16
C ALA A 11 9.38 -23.55 22.97
N SER A 12 10.38 -24.39 22.73
CA SER A 12 11.14 -24.40 21.49
C SER A 12 10.19 -24.72 20.33
N ILE A 13 9.78 -23.71 19.56
CA ILE A 13 9.07 -23.90 18.31
C ILE A 13 10.10 -24.41 17.30
N SER A 14 10.21 -25.72 17.18
CA SER A 14 10.88 -26.38 16.07
C SER A 14 10.07 -26.12 14.80
N SER A 15 10.39 -25.04 14.09
CA SER A 15 9.98 -24.86 12.71
C SER A 15 10.70 -25.89 11.86
N SER A 16 10.04 -27.04 11.67
CA SER A 16 10.38 -28.01 10.63
C SER A 16 10.25 -27.31 9.29
N ASN A 17 11.37 -26.83 8.77
CA ASN A 17 11.49 -26.29 7.43
C ASN A 17 11.40 -27.47 6.45
N THR A 18 10.18 -27.94 6.20
CA THR A 18 9.89 -28.86 5.11
C THR A 18 10.03 -28.06 3.82
N ALA A 19 11.25 -27.98 3.31
CA ALA A 19 11.54 -27.55 1.96
C ALA A 19 10.87 -28.56 1.03
N SER A 20 9.67 -28.21 0.57
CA SER A 20 8.86 -29.01 -0.34
C SER A 20 9.65 -29.33 -1.61
N THR A 21 9.82 -30.62 -1.81
CA THR A 21 10.40 -31.30 -2.96
C THR A 21 9.60 -31.02 -4.24
N ASN A 22 9.71 -29.83 -4.82
CA ASN A 22 9.14 -29.52 -6.15
C ASN A 22 10.12 -29.76 -7.31
N LYS A 23 11.22 -30.49 -7.07
CA LYS A 23 12.29 -30.72 -8.05
C LYS A 23 12.15 -32.01 -8.86
N THR A 24 11.04 -32.75 -8.76
CA THR A 24 11.03 -34.17 -9.17
C THR A 24 10.02 -34.54 -10.26
N VAL A 25 8.98 -33.75 -10.54
CA VAL A 25 7.94 -34.16 -11.51
C VAL A 25 8.42 -34.01 -12.96
N LEU A 26 9.01 -32.85 -13.32
CA LEU A 26 9.48 -32.60 -14.69
C LEU A 26 10.66 -33.48 -15.11
N SER A 27 11.54 -33.82 -14.17
CA SER A 27 12.66 -34.73 -14.43
C SER A 27 12.20 -36.18 -14.61
N SER A 28 11.16 -36.60 -13.88
CA SER A 28 10.67 -37.97 -13.87
C SER A 28 10.00 -38.37 -15.19
N ASP A 29 9.13 -37.52 -15.74
CA ASP A 29 8.41 -37.84 -16.98
C ASP A 29 9.34 -37.75 -18.21
N PHE A 30 10.30 -36.84 -18.19
CA PHE A 30 11.34 -36.74 -19.22
C PHE A 30 12.36 -37.89 -19.14
N GLU A 31 12.81 -38.31 -17.94
CA GLU A 31 13.65 -39.50 -17.78
C GLU A 31 12.92 -40.78 -18.21
N THR A 32 11.64 -40.91 -17.87
CA THR A 32 10.83 -42.06 -18.27
C THR A 32 10.65 -42.09 -19.79
N PHE A 33 10.44 -40.93 -20.42
CA PHE A 33 10.42 -40.79 -21.87
C PHE A 33 11.78 -41.16 -22.52
N LEU A 34 12.90 -40.62 -22.03
CA LEU A 34 14.24 -40.96 -22.55
C LEU A 34 14.55 -42.46 -22.39
N LYS A 35 14.09 -43.06 -21.29
CA LYS A 35 14.23 -44.50 -21.05
C LYS A 35 13.38 -45.32 -22.04
N MET A 36 12.16 -44.88 -22.34
CA MET A 36 11.32 -45.51 -23.38
C MET A 36 11.92 -45.34 -24.79
N LEU A 37 12.41 -44.14 -25.13
CA LEU A 37 13.05 -43.86 -26.43
C LEU A 37 14.33 -44.69 -26.63
N THR A 38 15.15 -44.83 -25.59
CA THR A 38 16.35 -45.68 -25.61
C THR A 38 16.00 -47.15 -25.76
N THR A 39 14.96 -47.60 -25.05
CA THR A 39 14.46 -49.00 -25.14
C THR A 39 13.90 -49.30 -26.52
N GLN A 40 13.22 -48.35 -27.15
CA GLN A 40 12.68 -48.49 -28.50
C GLN A 40 13.80 -48.51 -29.54
N MET A 41 14.79 -47.61 -29.49
CA MET A 41 15.96 -47.67 -30.41
C MET A 41 16.73 -48.99 -30.33
N GLN A 42 16.78 -49.65 -29.17
CA GLN A 42 17.44 -50.94 -29.02
C GLN A 42 16.65 -52.13 -29.58
N ASN A 43 15.34 -52.00 -29.79
CA ASN A 43 14.44 -53.12 -30.13
C ASN A 43 13.55 -52.87 -31.37
N GLN A 44 13.77 -51.82 -32.17
CA GLN A 44 12.95 -51.57 -33.38
C GLN A 44 13.40 -52.43 -34.58
N ASP A 45 12.42 -53.01 -35.27
CA ASP A 45 12.57 -53.62 -36.59
C ASP A 45 12.61 -52.51 -37.66
N PRO A 46 13.64 -52.43 -38.53
CA PRO A 46 13.88 -51.33 -39.47
C PRO A 46 12.76 -51.05 -40.50
N LEU A 47 11.73 -51.90 -40.59
CA LEU A 47 10.68 -51.80 -41.61
C LEU A 47 9.37 -51.13 -41.16
N ASN A 48 9.22 -50.70 -39.89
CA ASN A 48 8.06 -49.92 -39.44
C ASN A 48 8.40 -48.96 -38.29
N PRO A 49 8.89 -47.74 -38.55
CA PRO A 49 9.06 -46.74 -37.50
C PRO A 49 7.68 -46.24 -37.08
N LEU A 50 7.22 -46.59 -35.87
CA LEU A 50 6.06 -45.92 -35.27
C LEU A 50 6.45 -44.52 -34.77
N ASP A 51 5.46 -43.63 -34.77
CA ASP A 51 5.50 -42.16 -34.61
C ASP A 51 5.90 -41.66 -33.21
N THR A 52 7.03 -42.15 -32.70
CA THR A 52 7.59 -41.78 -31.38
C THR A 52 7.92 -40.29 -31.28
N THR A 53 8.11 -39.63 -32.43
CA THR A 53 8.37 -38.20 -32.52
C THR A 53 7.15 -37.39 -32.12
N GLU A 54 5.93 -37.75 -32.54
CA GLU A 54 4.72 -36.96 -32.26
C GLU A 54 4.37 -36.93 -30.77
N TYR A 55 4.54 -38.05 -30.06
CA TYR A 55 4.41 -38.11 -28.59
C TYR A 55 5.48 -37.30 -27.86
N ALA A 56 6.71 -37.26 -28.38
CA ALA A 56 7.78 -36.44 -27.83
C ALA A 56 7.45 -34.94 -27.93
N THR A 57 6.89 -34.51 -29.08
CA THR A 57 6.45 -33.13 -29.28
C THR A 57 5.28 -32.78 -28.35
N GLN A 58 4.34 -33.70 -28.14
CA GLN A 58 3.22 -33.51 -27.21
C GLN A 58 3.69 -33.40 -25.77
N LEU A 59 4.62 -34.25 -25.32
CA LEU A 59 5.21 -34.16 -23.98
C LEU A 59 6.01 -32.88 -23.78
N ALA A 60 6.81 -32.47 -24.78
CA ALA A 60 7.55 -31.21 -24.74
C ALA A 60 6.61 -29.99 -24.66
N THR A 61 5.45 -30.04 -25.34
CA THR A 61 4.44 -28.97 -25.23
C THR A 61 3.76 -28.96 -23.87
N PHE A 62 3.39 -30.10 -23.31
CA PHE A 62 2.86 -30.18 -21.94
C PHE A 62 3.86 -29.68 -20.89
N SER A 63 5.11 -30.10 -20.99
CA SER A 63 6.22 -29.67 -20.13
C SER A 63 6.43 -28.15 -20.18
N SER A 64 6.35 -27.55 -21.38
CA SER A 64 6.45 -26.10 -21.57
C SER A 64 5.27 -25.35 -20.93
N VAL A 65 4.05 -25.84 -21.11
CA VAL A 65 2.85 -25.25 -20.49
C VAL A 65 2.93 -25.33 -18.96
N GLU A 66 3.35 -26.48 -18.41
CA GLU A 66 3.51 -26.66 -16.97
C GLU A 66 4.59 -25.72 -16.41
N GLN A 67 5.74 -25.58 -17.08
CA GLN A 67 6.75 -24.58 -16.71
C GLN A 67 6.19 -23.15 -16.74
N GLN A 68 5.33 -22.83 -17.72
CA GLN A 68 4.70 -21.52 -17.79
C GLN A 68 3.72 -21.28 -16.64
N VAL A 69 2.94 -22.28 -16.25
CA VAL A 69 2.06 -22.23 -15.06
C VAL A 69 2.88 -22.04 -13.79
N LEU A 70 3.94 -22.83 -13.60
CA LEU A 70 4.86 -22.68 -12.47
C LEU A 70 5.50 -21.29 -12.41
N THR A 71 5.88 -20.75 -13.56
CA THR A 71 6.42 -19.39 -13.65
C THR A 71 5.39 -18.35 -13.21
N ASN A 72 4.13 -18.48 -13.65
CA ASN A 72 3.06 -17.58 -13.23
C ASN A 72 2.78 -17.67 -11.72
N ASP A 73 2.87 -18.85 -11.13
CA ASP A 73 2.67 -19.03 -9.70
C ASP A 73 3.84 -18.47 -8.87
N LEU A 74 5.08 -18.66 -9.32
CA LEU A 74 6.25 -18.01 -8.73
C LEU A 74 6.18 -16.48 -8.84
N LEU A 75 5.64 -15.95 -9.95
CA LEU A 75 5.42 -14.51 -10.10
C LEU A 75 4.36 -13.98 -9.11
N LYS A 76 3.29 -14.74 -8.84
CA LYS A 76 2.31 -14.40 -7.79
C LYS A 76 2.90 -14.48 -6.38
N GLU A 77 3.77 -15.44 -6.12
CA GLU A 77 4.46 -15.54 -4.83
C GLU A 77 5.43 -14.36 -4.64
N LEU A 78 6.17 -14.00 -5.69
CA LEU A 78 7.08 -12.85 -5.68
C LEU A 78 6.34 -11.53 -5.39
N THR A 79 5.17 -11.30 -5.97
CA THR A 79 4.37 -10.09 -5.67
C THR A 79 3.90 -10.07 -4.22
N GLY A 80 3.57 -11.23 -3.64
CA GLY A 80 3.25 -11.36 -2.21
C GLY A 80 4.43 -11.00 -1.30
N VAL A 81 5.64 -11.50 -1.60
CA VAL A 81 6.87 -11.18 -0.85
C VAL A 81 7.21 -9.69 -0.93
N ILE A 82 7.06 -9.07 -2.10
CA ILE A 82 7.29 -7.62 -2.27
C ILE A 82 6.31 -6.81 -1.40
N GLY A 83 5.03 -7.22 -1.33
CA GLY A 83 4.05 -6.58 -0.47
C GLY A 83 4.37 -6.70 1.04
N GLY A 84 4.88 -7.86 1.48
CA GLY A 84 5.27 -8.09 2.87
C GLY A 84 6.44 -7.21 3.33
N ASN A 85 7.44 -6.99 2.47
CA ASN A 85 8.57 -6.12 2.77
C ASN A 85 8.15 -4.64 2.90
N GLN A 86 7.16 -4.19 2.12
CA GLN A 86 6.64 -2.83 2.21
C GLN A 86 6.04 -2.53 3.60
N PHE A 87 5.31 -3.48 4.18
CA PHE A 87 4.72 -3.32 5.52
C PHE A 87 5.78 -3.10 6.61
N GLN A 88 6.90 -3.83 6.57
CA GLN A 88 8.00 -3.66 7.54
C GLN A 88 8.65 -2.28 7.46
N HIS A 89 8.79 -1.73 6.25
CA HIS A 89 9.28 -0.35 6.08
C HIS A 89 8.29 0.68 6.62
N LEU A 90 6.99 0.45 6.42
CA LEU A 90 5.92 1.34 6.89
C LEU A 90 5.74 1.30 8.41
N ALA A 91 6.06 0.19 9.09
CA ALA A 91 6.08 0.15 10.55
C ALA A 91 7.00 1.23 11.16
N GLY A 92 8.09 1.60 10.46
CA GLY A 92 8.96 2.71 10.84
C GLY A 92 8.35 4.12 10.68
N TRP A 93 7.15 4.23 10.11
CA TRP A 93 6.40 5.47 10.02
C TRP A 93 5.60 5.78 11.29
N ILE A 94 5.36 4.78 12.15
CA ILE A 94 4.71 4.99 13.43
C ILE A 94 5.55 5.99 14.25
N GLY A 95 4.89 7.02 14.79
CA GLY A 95 5.52 8.14 15.50
C GLY A 95 6.10 9.24 14.61
N LYS A 96 6.06 9.09 13.27
CA LYS A 96 6.35 10.17 12.32
C LYS A 96 5.08 10.93 11.97
N GLN A 97 5.22 12.09 11.35
CA GLN A 97 4.11 12.87 10.84
C GLN A 97 4.01 12.71 9.32
N ALA A 98 2.87 12.23 8.84
CA ALA A 98 2.52 12.18 7.42
C ALA A 98 1.92 13.52 7.00
N LEU A 99 2.29 14.00 5.81
CA LEU A 99 1.62 15.06 5.10
C LEU A 99 0.63 14.42 4.11
N SER A 100 -0.63 14.82 4.18
CA SER A 100 -1.68 14.39 3.26
C SER A 100 -2.71 15.49 3.07
N ASP A 101 -3.47 15.43 1.99
CA ASP A 101 -4.63 16.28 1.67
C ASP A 101 -5.98 15.66 2.10
N ALA A 102 -5.93 14.53 2.81
CA ALA A 102 -7.11 13.85 3.32
C ALA A 102 -7.89 14.72 4.35
N PRO A 103 -9.22 14.51 4.48
CA PRO A 103 -10.01 15.14 5.52
C PRO A 103 -9.47 14.84 6.93
N VAL A 104 -9.48 15.86 7.80
CA VAL A 104 -8.86 15.81 9.14
C VAL A 104 -9.93 16.02 10.20
N PHE A 105 -9.80 15.32 11.33
CA PHE A 105 -10.66 15.54 12.48
C PHE A 105 -10.22 16.78 13.27
N TYR A 106 -11.17 17.69 13.47
CA TYR A 106 -11.03 18.89 14.29
C TYR A 106 -11.64 18.66 15.66
N GLY A 107 -10.82 18.78 16.71
CA GLY A 107 -11.20 18.64 18.11
C GLY A 107 -11.22 19.95 18.92
N GLY A 108 -11.12 21.11 18.25
CA GLY A 108 -11.05 22.43 18.92
C GLY A 108 -9.67 23.09 18.93
N ALA A 109 -8.61 22.37 18.53
CA ALA A 109 -7.27 22.94 18.39
C ALA A 109 -7.05 23.41 16.94
N PRO A 110 -6.37 24.55 16.70
CA PRO A 110 -6.08 25.02 15.36
C PRO A 110 -5.33 23.99 14.52
N ILE A 111 -5.71 23.87 13.24
CA ILE A 111 -5.08 22.96 12.28
C ILE A 111 -4.16 23.78 11.38
N VAL A 112 -2.90 23.35 11.26
CA VAL A 112 -1.91 24.00 10.40
C VAL A 112 -1.94 23.34 9.02
N LEU A 113 -2.37 24.09 8.02
CA LEU A 113 -2.49 23.69 6.63
C LEU A 113 -1.28 24.18 5.82
N ARG A 114 -0.88 23.41 4.82
CA ARG A 114 0.05 23.81 3.76
C ARG A 114 -0.74 24.02 2.47
N PRO A 115 -0.87 25.26 1.99
CA PRO A 115 -1.52 25.51 0.72
C PRO A 115 -0.63 25.12 -0.46
N GLU A 116 -1.26 24.77 -1.58
CA GLU A 116 -0.60 24.65 -2.87
C GLU A 116 -1.33 25.58 -3.85
N TYR A 117 -0.62 26.50 -4.49
CA TYR A 117 -1.22 27.49 -5.39
C TYR A 117 -0.96 27.15 -6.86
N ALA A 118 -1.95 27.41 -7.71
CA ALA A 118 -1.78 27.29 -9.15
C ALA A 118 -0.77 28.32 -9.68
N SER A 119 0.01 27.92 -10.69
CA SER A 119 0.93 28.84 -11.36
C SER A 119 0.18 30.02 -11.99
N GLY A 120 0.68 31.24 -11.77
CA GLY A 120 0.06 32.48 -12.27
C GLY A 120 -1.08 33.02 -11.41
N ALA A 121 -1.32 32.46 -10.22
CA ALA A 121 -2.27 33.02 -9.27
C ALA A 121 -1.76 34.35 -8.67
N ASP A 122 -2.65 35.32 -8.52
CA ASP A 122 -2.42 36.61 -7.83
C ASP A 122 -3.25 36.75 -6.53
N GLY A 123 -4.13 35.78 -6.26
CA GLY A 123 -4.85 35.65 -5.00
C GLY A 123 -5.25 34.20 -4.74
N ALA A 124 -5.68 33.90 -3.50
CA ALA A 124 -6.23 32.59 -3.17
C ALA A 124 -7.26 32.69 -2.04
N ARG A 125 -8.14 31.70 -1.96
CA ARG A 125 -9.03 31.50 -0.81
C ARG A 125 -9.07 30.04 -0.39
N LEU A 126 -9.19 29.81 0.90
CA LEU A 126 -9.47 28.52 1.50
C LEU A 126 -10.98 28.34 1.62
N VAL A 127 -11.50 27.25 1.11
CA VAL A 127 -12.88 26.79 1.24
C VAL A 127 -12.88 25.58 2.18
N VAL A 128 -13.58 25.70 3.31
CA VAL A 128 -13.66 24.65 4.33
C VAL A 128 -15.01 23.96 4.23
N ARG A 129 -15.01 22.64 4.18
CA ARG A 129 -16.23 21.83 4.13
C ARG A 129 -16.29 20.85 5.29
N ASN A 130 -17.49 20.62 5.81
CA ASN A 130 -17.74 19.58 6.81
C ASN A 130 -17.87 18.18 6.16
N SER A 131 -18.04 17.14 6.98
CA SER A 131 -18.22 15.76 6.52
C SER A 131 -19.44 15.54 5.63
N GLY A 132 -20.43 16.44 5.67
CA GLY A 132 -21.59 16.42 4.77
C GLY A 132 -21.32 17.06 3.40
N GLY A 133 -20.12 17.61 3.18
CA GLY A 133 -19.74 18.33 1.97
C GLY A 133 -20.26 19.77 1.89
N SER A 134 -20.93 20.26 2.94
CA SER A 134 -21.38 21.65 3.00
C SER A 134 -20.21 22.58 3.30
N GLU A 135 -20.13 23.68 2.57
CA GLU A 135 -19.21 24.78 2.87
C GLU A 135 -19.62 25.45 4.18
N VAL A 136 -18.68 25.52 5.12
CA VAL A 136 -18.90 26.09 6.46
C VAL A 136 -18.11 27.38 6.67
N GLN A 137 -17.09 27.63 5.86
CA GLN A 137 -16.27 28.82 5.94
C GLN A 137 -15.50 29.03 4.64
N THR A 138 -15.29 30.29 4.27
CA THR A 138 -14.35 30.69 3.23
C THR A 138 -13.44 31.81 3.73
N LEU A 139 -12.12 31.61 3.63
CA LEU A 139 -11.10 32.55 4.09
C LEU A 139 -10.23 33.03 2.92
N THR A 140 -10.07 34.35 2.75
CA THR A 140 -9.06 34.90 1.85
C THR A 140 -7.66 34.66 2.43
N LEU A 141 -6.75 34.15 1.61
CA LEU A 141 -5.41 33.78 2.04
C LEU A 141 -4.39 34.84 1.64
N ASP A 142 -3.41 35.06 2.51
CA ASP A 142 -2.17 35.71 2.13
C ASP A 142 -1.24 34.66 1.51
N MET A 143 -0.96 34.79 0.20
CA MET A 143 -0.11 33.83 -0.52
C MET A 143 1.38 33.93 -0.16
N SER A 144 1.78 34.94 0.63
CA SER A 144 3.15 35.03 1.15
C SER A 144 3.39 34.12 2.36
N ASP A 145 2.32 33.69 3.04
CA ASP A 145 2.40 32.78 4.17
C ASP A 145 2.55 31.32 3.69
N PRO A 146 3.61 30.61 4.09
CA PRO A 146 3.85 29.23 3.66
C PRO A 146 2.92 28.21 4.35
N VAL A 147 2.20 28.63 5.39
CA VAL A 147 1.29 27.82 6.19
C VAL A 147 0.10 28.66 6.63
N ILE A 148 -1.04 28.01 6.82
CA ILE A 148 -2.29 28.65 7.25
C ILE A 148 -2.73 27.98 8.55
N ALA A 149 -3.01 28.77 9.59
CA ALA A 149 -3.59 28.25 10.83
C ALA A 149 -5.11 28.40 10.78
N TRP A 150 -5.82 27.30 10.53
CA TRP A 150 -7.27 27.28 10.60
C TRP A 150 -7.74 27.06 12.04
N VAL A 151 -8.43 28.06 12.59
CA VAL A 151 -8.84 28.07 14.00
C VAL A 151 -10.22 27.47 14.27
N GLY A 152 -10.96 27.08 13.22
CA GLY A 152 -12.26 26.41 13.35
C GLY A 152 -13.36 27.29 13.94
N VAL A 153 -13.52 28.50 13.42
CA VAL A 153 -14.66 29.40 13.69
C VAL A 153 -15.38 29.72 12.39
N ASP A 154 -16.66 30.10 12.43
CA ASP A 154 -17.40 30.56 11.25
C ASP A 154 -17.16 32.06 10.95
N ASP A 155 -17.89 32.61 9.98
CA ASP A 155 -17.78 34.02 9.57
C ASP A 155 -18.21 35.03 10.66
N LEU A 156 -18.97 34.58 11.67
CA LEU A 156 -19.39 35.37 12.83
C LEU A 156 -18.42 35.24 14.01
N GLY A 157 -17.44 34.34 13.90
CA GLY A 157 -16.48 34.03 14.96
C GLY A 157 -16.94 32.97 15.95
N ASP A 158 -18.08 32.33 15.70
CA ASP A 158 -18.59 31.25 16.54
C ASP A 158 -17.82 29.95 16.25
N PRO A 159 -17.46 29.15 17.28
CA PRO A 159 -16.68 27.95 17.10
C PRO A 159 -17.46 26.89 16.31
N LEU A 160 -16.81 26.31 15.31
CA LEU A 160 -17.36 25.20 14.53
C LEU A 160 -17.39 23.91 15.37
N PRO A 161 -18.38 23.02 15.15
CA PRO A 161 -18.46 21.75 15.87
C PRO A 161 -17.22 20.87 15.65
N SER A 162 -16.89 20.04 16.63
CA SER A 162 -15.90 18.97 16.42
C SER A 162 -16.38 18.01 15.34
N GLY A 163 -15.48 17.61 14.44
CA GLY A 163 -15.84 16.75 13.31
C GLY A 163 -14.76 16.69 12.26
N VAL A 164 -15.01 15.93 11.19
CA VAL A 164 -14.09 15.83 10.06
C VAL A 164 -14.35 16.97 9.08
N TYR A 165 -13.27 17.65 8.67
CA TYR A 165 -13.29 18.75 7.73
C TYR A 165 -12.32 18.52 6.57
N SER A 166 -12.66 19.05 5.40
CA SER A 166 -11.77 19.12 4.24
C SER A 166 -11.49 20.56 3.85
N PHE A 167 -10.32 20.75 3.24
CA PHE A 167 -9.73 22.07 2.99
C PHE A 167 -9.34 22.19 1.52
N GLN A 168 -10.06 23.02 0.78
CA GLN A 168 -9.79 23.26 -0.64
C GLN A 168 -9.24 24.67 -0.85
N ILE A 169 -8.13 24.77 -1.57
CA ILE A 169 -7.54 26.03 -2.02
C ILE A 169 -8.09 26.34 -3.40
N GLU A 170 -8.74 27.50 -3.55
CA GLU A 170 -9.07 28.07 -4.84
C GLU A 170 -8.07 29.17 -5.18
N SER A 171 -7.28 28.94 -6.22
CA SER A 171 -6.30 29.89 -6.76
C SER A 171 -6.97 30.84 -7.74
N LEU A 172 -6.73 32.14 -7.59
CA LEU A 172 -7.40 33.22 -8.31
C LEU A 172 -6.41 33.97 -9.21
N SER A 173 -6.90 34.45 -10.34
CA SER A 173 -6.21 35.45 -11.17
C SER A 173 -7.23 36.46 -11.67
N GLY A 174 -7.02 37.74 -11.35
CA GLY A 174 -8.02 38.79 -11.59
C GLY A 174 -9.36 38.47 -10.90
N SER A 175 -10.43 38.27 -11.68
CA SER A 175 -11.77 37.97 -11.14
C SER A 175 -12.16 36.48 -11.17
N GLY A 176 -11.26 35.59 -11.62
CA GLY A 176 -11.58 34.19 -11.89
C GLY A 176 -10.78 33.20 -11.05
N VAL A 177 -11.37 32.04 -10.79
CA VAL A 177 -10.65 30.87 -10.26
C VAL A 177 -9.90 30.21 -11.42
N ILE A 178 -8.58 30.10 -11.30
CA ILE A 178 -7.70 29.47 -12.31
C ILE A 178 -7.25 28.07 -11.92
N GLY A 179 -7.43 27.67 -10.67
CA GLY A 179 -7.05 26.34 -10.20
C GLY A 179 -7.66 25.99 -8.85
N ARG A 180 -7.76 24.69 -8.60
CA ARG A 180 -8.17 24.13 -7.33
C ARG A 180 -7.19 23.05 -6.90
N SER A 181 -6.84 23.05 -5.64
CA SER A 181 -5.96 22.09 -4.98
C SER A 181 -6.49 21.86 -3.58
N ASP A 182 -6.11 20.75 -2.96
CA ASP A 182 -6.49 20.47 -1.58
C ASP A 182 -5.32 20.84 -0.65
N ALA A 183 -5.64 21.45 0.49
CA ALA A 183 -4.62 21.88 1.45
C ALA A 183 -4.11 20.67 2.22
N GLN A 184 -2.80 20.62 2.46
CA GLN A 184 -2.15 19.47 3.07
C GLN A 184 -1.94 19.68 4.58
N VAL A 185 -2.07 18.63 5.38
CA VAL A 185 -1.95 18.69 6.85
C VAL A 185 -0.94 17.65 7.32
N TYR A 186 -0.08 18.06 8.27
CA TYR A 186 0.76 17.09 8.98
C TYR A 186 0.00 16.47 10.14
N ASN A 187 -0.06 15.15 10.17
CA ASN A 187 -0.68 14.42 11.27
C ASN A 187 0.20 13.25 11.73
N PRO A 188 0.46 13.10 13.04
CA PRO A 188 1.19 11.94 13.57
C PRO A 188 0.51 10.61 13.23
N ILE A 189 1.30 9.66 12.76
CA ILE A 189 0.87 8.28 12.50
C ILE A 189 0.99 7.49 13.81
N ILE A 190 -0.11 6.88 14.25
CA ILE A 190 -0.15 6.07 15.47
C ILE A 190 -0.25 4.57 15.20
N GLU A 191 -0.78 4.18 14.03
CA GLU A 191 -0.93 2.78 13.65
C GLU A 191 -0.72 2.59 12.14
N VAL A 192 -0.17 1.45 11.77
CA VAL A 192 -0.03 0.97 10.39
C VAL A 192 -0.66 -0.41 10.34
N ARG A 193 -1.68 -0.60 9.49
CA ARG A 193 -2.39 -1.87 9.35
C ARG A 193 -2.47 -2.27 7.88
N GLN A 194 -2.43 -3.57 7.62
CA GLN A 194 -2.70 -4.10 6.29
C GLN A 194 -4.14 -4.61 6.25
N GLN A 195 -4.95 -4.09 5.34
CA GLN A 195 -6.35 -4.47 5.16
C GLN A 195 -6.61 -4.71 3.67
N ASN A 196 -7.07 -5.91 3.30
CA ASN A 196 -7.37 -6.29 1.91
C ASN A 196 -6.20 -6.06 0.92
N GLY A 197 -4.96 -6.19 1.37
CA GLY A 197 -3.76 -5.95 0.55
C GLY A 197 -3.35 -4.49 0.41
N GLU A 198 -4.12 -3.55 0.97
CA GLU A 198 -3.79 -2.13 1.06
C GLU A 198 -3.23 -1.81 2.45
N VAL A 199 -2.28 -0.88 2.53
CA VAL A 199 -1.74 -0.42 3.81
C VAL A 199 -2.46 0.85 4.21
N MET A 200 -3.16 0.78 5.34
CA MET A 200 -3.89 1.87 5.95
C MET A 200 -3.08 2.42 7.13
N LEU A 201 -3.11 3.73 7.29
CA LEU A 201 -2.52 4.46 8.39
C LEU A 201 -3.63 5.03 9.26
N THR A 202 -3.53 4.85 10.57
CA THR A 202 -4.37 5.57 11.52
C THR A 202 -3.56 6.73 12.06
N LEU A 203 -4.14 7.92 11.98
CA LEU A 203 -3.54 9.17 12.42
C LEU A 203 -4.00 9.52 13.84
N SER A 204 -3.28 10.43 14.51
CA SER A 204 -3.53 10.75 15.93
C SER A 204 -4.87 11.43 16.22
N ASP A 205 -5.48 12.03 15.20
CA ASP A 205 -6.83 12.60 15.25
C ASP A 205 -7.93 11.54 15.06
N GLY A 206 -7.56 10.27 14.85
CA GLY A 206 -8.47 9.16 14.61
C GLY A 206 -8.87 8.97 13.14
N SER A 207 -8.39 9.82 12.23
CA SER A 207 -8.61 9.63 10.80
C SER A 207 -7.81 8.46 10.25
N GLU A 208 -8.31 7.85 9.17
CA GLU A 208 -7.65 6.75 8.49
C GLU A 208 -7.41 7.11 7.03
N ILE A 209 -6.15 6.98 6.59
CA ILE A 209 -5.73 7.30 5.23
C ILE A 209 -4.95 6.13 4.64
N ARG A 210 -4.83 6.07 3.31
CA ARG A 210 -3.97 5.06 2.68
C ARG A 210 -2.53 5.53 2.75
N ALA A 211 -1.60 4.58 2.87
CA ALA A 211 -0.17 4.89 2.81
C ALA A 211 0.24 5.54 1.48
N SER A 212 -0.52 5.29 0.41
CA SER A 212 -0.35 5.93 -0.91
C SER A 212 -0.69 7.41 -0.95
N ASP A 213 -1.52 7.89 -0.02
CA ASP A 213 -2.01 9.27 0.02
C ASP A 213 -1.03 10.19 0.77
N VAL A 214 0.02 9.61 1.36
CA VAL A 214 1.08 10.36 2.05
C VAL A 214 2.04 10.95 1.02
N THR A 215 2.12 12.27 0.97
CA THR A 215 3.01 13.01 0.04
C THR A 215 4.36 13.33 0.66
N ALA A 216 4.45 13.43 1.99
CA ALA A 216 5.71 13.65 2.69
C ALA A 216 5.68 13.04 4.11
N LEU A 217 6.86 12.76 4.64
CA LEU A 217 7.05 12.22 5.99
C LEU A 217 8.12 13.03 6.72
N ARG A 218 7.86 13.40 7.97
CA ARG A 218 8.88 14.03 8.83
C ARG A 218 8.89 13.42 10.23
N SER A 219 9.99 13.60 10.95
CA SER A 219 10.09 13.15 12.35
C SER A 219 9.00 13.79 13.20
N GLY A 220 8.43 13.01 14.13
CA GLY A 220 7.54 13.53 15.15
C GLY A 220 8.29 14.49 16.10
N ILE A 221 7.55 15.42 16.68
CA ILE A 221 8.03 16.27 17.77
C ILE A 221 7.99 15.36 19.00
N ALA A 222 9.17 15.06 19.57
CA ALA A 222 9.31 14.23 20.77
C ALA A 222 8.82 14.97 22.02
#